data_AF-A0AAN8FXK3-F1
#
_entry.id   AF-A0AAN8FXK3-F1
#
_cell.length_a   1.000
_cell.length_b   1.000
_cell.length_c   1.000
_cell.angle_alpha   90.00
_cell.angle_beta   90.00
_cell.angle_gamma   90.00
#
_symmetry.space_group_name_H-M   'P 1'
#
loop_
_entity.id
_entity.type
_entity.pdbx_description
1 polymer ?
#
loop_
_entity_poly.entity_id
_entity_poly.type
_entity_poly.pdbx_seq_one_letter_code
_entity_poly.pdbx_strand_id
1 'polypeptide(L)'
;MVEVLMEANLEDRPVSNGLDWEKLFKMAEDPDLEDINRGPIETAIAHLEGKEVHKLSAIRNLGDLFQSEGEDAIQRVLPAVQKALAEERSNLDLHCEAAIVFRGIIQNDKLCARF
;
A
#
# COMPACT_ATOMS: atom_id res chain seq x y z
N MET A 1 -51.82 30.56 49.53
CA MET A 1 -52.06 30.46 48.08
C MET A 1 -50.81 29.79 47.53
N VAL A 2 -50.89 28.50 47.20
CA VAL A 2 -49.73 27.72 46.74
C VAL A 2 -49.76 27.79 45.22
N GLU A 3 -48.87 28.58 44.63
CA GLU A 3 -48.67 28.63 43.19
C GLU A 3 -47.80 27.45 42.76
N VAL A 4 -48.41 26.59 41.95
CA VAL A 4 -47.80 25.44 41.29
C VAL A 4 -46.95 25.95 40.13
N LEU A 5 -45.62 25.92 40.27
CA LEU A 5 -44.71 26.08 39.13
C LEU A 5 -44.47 24.69 38.53
N MET A 6 -45.10 24.48 37.37
CA MET A 6 -44.86 23.35 36.48
C MET A 6 -43.40 23.38 36.03
N GLU A 7 -42.56 22.49 36.55
CA GLU A 7 -41.30 22.17 35.90
C GLU A 7 -41.61 21.28 34.70
N ALA A 8 -41.60 21.92 33.53
CA ALA A 8 -41.82 21.28 32.25
C ALA A 8 -40.76 20.20 32.01
N ASN A 9 -41.27 18.98 31.86
CA ASN A 9 -40.71 17.84 31.15
C ASN A 9 -39.50 18.22 30.26
N LEU A 10 -38.28 17.94 30.75
CA LEU A 10 -37.07 17.93 29.93
C LEU A 10 -37.24 16.83 28.90
N GLU A 11 -37.74 17.22 27.72
CA GLU A 11 -37.87 16.34 26.56
C GLU A 11 -36.53 15.64 26.30
N ASP A 12 -36.59 14.33 26.50
CA ASP A 12 -35.61 13.32 26.12
C ASP A 12 -35.36 13.44 24.61
N ARG A 13 -34.44 14.34 24.24
CA ARG A 13 -33.97 14.40 22.85
C ARG A 13 -33.28 13.08 22.59
N PRO A 14 -33.70 12.29 21.58
CA PRO A 14 -32.95 11.10 21.23
C PRO A 14 -31.53 11.56 20.92
N VAL A 15 -30.56 11.04 21.67
CA VAL A 15 -29.14 11.22 21.36
C VAL A 15 -29.01 10.80 19.91
N SER A 16 -28.77 11.76 19.01
CA SER A 16 -28.66 11.43 17.61
C SER A 16 -27.44 10.51 17.49
N ASN A 17 -27.68 9.21 17.36
CA ASN A 17 -26.70 8.24 16.86
C ASN A 17 -26.43 8.52 15.37
N GLY A 18 -26.31 9.79 15.00
CA GLY A 18 -25.90 10.21 13.68
C GLY A 18 -24.42 9.90 13.58
N LEU A 19 -24.08 8.94 12.72
CA LEU A 19 -22.72 8.77 12.25
C LEU A 19 -22.20 10.14 11.83
N ASP A 20 -21.08 10.56 12.43
CA ASP A 20 -20.42 11.81 12.08
C ASP A 20 -19.76 11.61 10.71
N TRP A 21 -20.55 11.88 9.67
CA TRP A 21 -20.13 11.74 8.28
C TRP A 21 -18.91 12.59 7.99
N GLU A 22 -18.79 13.77 8.60
CA GLU A 22 -17.66 14.67 8.36
C GLU A 22 -16.36 14.12 8.97
N LYS A 23 -16.43 13.52 10.17
CA LYS A 23 -15.31 12.80 10.76
C LYS A 23 -14.95 11.55 9.95
N LEU A 24 -15.94 10.82 9.42
CA LEU A 24 -15.69 9.67 8.54
C LEU A 24 -15.02 10.08 7.23
N PHE A 25 -15.43 11.18 6.59
CA PHE A 25 -14.78 11.70 5.39
C PHE A 25 -13.34 12.16 5.66
N LYS A 26 -13.10 12.83 6.80
CA LYS A 26 -11.73 13.21 7.22
C LYS A 26 -10.85 12.01 7.52
N MET A 27 -11.43 10.92 8.03
CA MET A 27 -10.73 9.65 8.20
C MET A 27 -10.53 8.92 6.86
N ALA A 28 -11.42 9.09 5.88
CA ALA A 28 -11.26 8.55 4.52
C ALA A 28 -10.16 9.28 3.73
N GLU A 29 -9.85 10.52 4.09
CA GLU A 29 -8.74 11.33 3.58
C GLU A 29 -7.39 11.04 4.29
N ASP A 30 -7.33 10.02 5.15
CA ASP A 30 -6.11 9.60 5.82
C ASP A 30 -5.08 9.09 4.78
N PRO A 31 -3.85 9.64 4.72
CA PRO A 31 -2.79 9.15 3.85
C PRO A 31 -2.50 7.66 4.01
N ASP A 32 -2.75 7.09 5.20
CA ASP A 32 -2.58 5.65 5.44
C ASP A 32 -3.67 4.81 4.72
N LEU A 33 -4.81 5.40 4.34
CA LEU A 33 -5.81 4.76 3.49
C LEU A 33 -5.46 4.84 1.99
N GLU A 34 -4.60 5.77 1.57
CA GLU A 34 -4.09 5.76 0.19
C GLU A 34 -3.28 4.49 -0.09
N ASP A 35 -2.54 3.98 0.91
CA ASP A 35 -1.83 2.71 0.82
C ASP A 35 -2.79 1.51 0.68
N ILE A 36 -4.00 1.59 1.23
CA ILE A 36 -5.03 0.54 1.09
C ILE A 36 -5.60 0.49 -0.34
N ASN A 37 -5.61 1.62 -1.05
CA ASN A 37 -6.15 1.72 -2.41
C ASN A 37 -5.08 1.48 -3.50
N ARG A 38 -3.80 1.30 -3.13
CA ARG A 38 -2.74 1.04 -4.11
C ARG A 38 -2.82 -0.39 -4.64
N GLY A 39 -2.74 -0.50 -5.97
CA GLY A 39 -2.57 -1.79 -6.62
C GLY A 39 -1.21 -2.42 -6.27
N PRO A 40 -1.03 -3.71 -6.59
CA PRO A 40 0.22 -4.42 -6.30
C PRO A 40 1.44 -3.79 -7.01
N ILE A 41 1.26 -3.24 -8.22
CA ILE A 41 2.30 -2.53 -8.97
C ILE A 41 2.66 -1.21 -8.28
N GLU A 42 1.67 -0.38 -7.96
CA GLU A 42 1.87 0.91 -7.29
C GLU A 42 2.54 0.72 -5.92
N THR A 43 2.15 -0.32 -5.19
CA THR A 43 2.75 -0.69 -3.91
C THR A 43 4.22 -1.07 -4.07
N ALA A 44 4.54 -1.90 -5.06
CA ALA A 44 5.93 -2.29 -5.33
C ALA A 44 6.80 -1.07 -5.69
N ILE A 45 6.28 -0.14 -6.51
CA ILE A 45 6.99 1.09 -6.87
C ILE A 45 7.20 1.97 -5.63
N ALA A 46 6.16 2.19 -4.82
CA ALA A 46 6.27 2.97 -3.58
C ALA A 46 7.30 2.36 -2.61
N HIS A 47 7.34 1.03 -2.50
CA HIS A 47 8.34 0.34 -1.69
C HIS A 47 9.77 0.52 -2.21
N LEU A 48 9.97 0.57 -3.53
CA LEU A 48 11.28 0.80 -4.15
C LEU A 48 11.81 2.22 -3.93
N GLU A 49 10.92 3.19 -3.71
CA GLU A 49 11.28 4.57 -3.33
C GLU A 49 11.46 4.74 -1.81
N GLY A 50 11.11 3.72 -1.04
CA GLY A 50 11.10 3.75 0.42
C GLY A 50 12.44 3.45 1.09
N LYS A 51 12.34 3.06 2.36
CA LYS A 51 13.49 2.60 3.16
C LYS A 51 14.00 1.27 2.61
N GLU A 52 15.26 0.96 2.92
CA GLU A 52 15.93 -0.28 2.51
C GLU A 52 15.10 -1.55 2.73
N VAL A 53 14.45 -1.68 3.88
CA VAL A 53 13.57 -2.82 4.19
C VAL A 53 12.40 -2.97 3.21
N HIS A 54 11.84 -1.86 2.73
CA HIS A 54 10.77 -1.86 1.72
C HIS A 54 11.32 -2.22 0.35
N LYS A 55 12.47 -1.67 -0.03
CA LYS A 55 13.16 -2.00 -1.29
C LYS A 55 13.46 -3.49 -1.37
N LEU A 56 14.02 -4.07 -0.31
CA LEU A 56 14.27 -5.52 -0.21
C LEU A 56 12.98 -6.33 -0.33
N SER A 57 11.90 -5.89 0.32
CA SER A 57 10.59 -6.54 0.21
C SER A 57 10.05 -6.51 -1.22
N ALA A 58 10.11 -5.37 -1.92
CA ALA A 58 9.67 -5.25 -3.30
C ALA A 58 10.49 -6.15 -4.24
N ILE A 59 11.82 -6.19 -4.06
CA ILE A 59 12.70 -7.04 -4.87
C ILE A 59 12.39 -8.53 -4.63
N ARG A 60 12.24 -8.97 -3.38
CA ARG A 60 11.92 -10.38 -3.05
C ARG A 60 10.64 -10.88 -3.70
N ASN A 61 9.63 -10.02 -3.78
CA ASN A 61 8.31 -10.37 -4.31
C ASN A 61 8.19 -10.17 -5.83
N LEU A 62 9.28 -9.81 -6.52
CA LEU A 62 9.23 -9.45 -7.95
C LEU A 62 8.77 -10.61 -8.85
N GLY A 63 9.20 -11.84 -8.55
CA GLY A 63 8.80 -13.03 -9.31
C GLY A 63 7.30 -13.31 -9.21
N ASP A 64 6.75 -13.22 -8.00
CA ASP A 64 5.31 -13.40 -7.77
C ASP A 64 4.49 -12.29 -8.44
N LEU A 65 5.01 -11.05 -8.39
CA LEU A 65 4.38 -9.90 -9.05
C LEU A 65 4.34 -10.06 -10.58
N PHE A 66 5.42 -10.53 -11.20
CA PHE A 66 5.42 -10.84 -12.64
C PHE A 66 4.45 -11.98 -12.97
N GLN A 67 4.27 -12.93 -12.05
CA GLN A 67 3.32 -14.01 -12.24
C GLN A 67 1.86 -13.53 -12.14
N SER A 68 1.53 -12.60 -11.23
CA SER A 68 0.16 -12.11 -11.02
C SER A 68 -0.23 -11.02 -12.02
N GLU A 69 0.61 -10.00 -12.20
CA GLU A 69 0.30 -8.80 -12.99
C GLU A 69 0.81 -8.86 -14.44
N GLY A 70 1.71 -9.81 -14.73
CA GLY A 70 2.20 -10.04 -16.09
C GLY A 70 3.04 -8.89 -16.63
N GLU A 71 2.77 -8.53 -17.89
CA GLU A 71 3.61 -7.61 -18.68
C GLU A 71 3.64 -6.19 -18.08
N ASP A 72 2.54 -5.73 -17.48
CA ASP A 72 2.50 -4.37 -16.88
C ASP A 72 3.49 -4.24 -15.72
N ALA A 73 3.63 -5.29 -14.89
CA ALA A 73 4.64 -5.30 -13.84
C ALA A 73 6.06 -5.32 -14.40
N ILE A 74 6.32 -6.02 -15.50
CA ILE A 74 7.64 -5.99 -16.15
C ILE A 74 7.92 -4.58 -16.65
N GLN A 75 6.99 -3.95 -17.37
CA GLN A 75 7.21 -2.64 -17.98
C GLN A 75 7.36 -1.51 -16.96
N ARG A 76 6.71 -1.61 -15.79
CA ARG A 76 6.69 -0.55 -14.79
C ARG A 76 7.62 -0.80 -13.61
N VAL A 77 7.66 -2.03 -13.10
CA VAL A 77 8.40 -2.36 -11.87
C VAL A 77 9.84 -2.72 -12.17
N LEU A 78 10.14 -3.42 -13.27
CA LEU A 78 11.54 -3.76 -13.59
C LEU A 78 12.42 -2.51 -13.76
N PRO A 79 12.00 -1.45 -14.48
CA PRO A 79 12.77 -0.20 -14.53
C PRO A 79 12.91 0.47 -13.16
N ALA A 80 11.89 0.41 -12.31
CA ALA A 80 11.96 0.95 -10.96
C ALA A 80 12.98 0.20 -10.10
N VAL A 81 13.05 -1.13 -10.20
CA VAL A 81 14.09 -1.94 -9.55
C VAL A 81 15.47 -1.57 -10.06
N GLN A 82 15.64 -1.44 -11.38
CA GLN A 82 16.91 -1.04 -11.98
C GLN A 82 17.36 0.35 -11.50
N LYS A 83 16.43 1.30 -11.40
CA LYS A 83 16.68 2.63 -10.86
C LYS A 83 17.11 2.56 -9.39
N ALA A 84 16.39 1.84 -8.55
CA ALA A 84 16.72 1.68 -7.13
C ALA A 84 18.12 1.08 -6.94
N LEU A 85 18.48 0.04 -7.72
CA LEU A 85 19.82 -0.55 -7.70
C LEU A 85 20.91 0.40 -8.22
N ALA A 86 20.58 1.24 -9.20
CA ALA A 86 21.51 2.23 -9.75
C ALA A 86 21.77 3.41 -8.78
N GLU A 87 20.82 3.72 -7.91
CA GLU A 87 20.94 4.72 -6.84
C GLU A 87 21.69 4.14 -5.63
N GLU A 88 21.38 2.91 -5.24
CA GLU A 88 21.93 2.22 -4.06
C GLU A 88 23.21 1.40 -4.36
N ARG A 89 24.13 1.95 -5.17
CA ARG A 89 25.28 1.19 -5.73
C ARG A 89 26.19 0.53 -4.70
N SER A 90 26.26 1.08 -3.49
CA SER A 90 27.08 0.56 -2.39
C SER A 90 26.32 -0.38 -1.46
N ASN A 91 25.02 -0.59 -1.68
CA ASN A 91 24.20 -1.47 -0.85
C ASN A 91 24.35 -2.93 -1.33
N LEU A 92 25.29 -3.65 -0.71
CA LEU A 92 25.58 -5.04 -1.05
C LEU A 92 24.37 -5.96 -0.84
N ASP A 93 23.60 -5.74 0.22
CA ASP A 93 22.46 -6.59 0.57
C ASP A 93 21.37 -6.50 -0.50
N LEU A 94 21.08 -5.28 -0.97
CA LEU A 94 20.12 -5.04 -2.04
C LEU A 94 20.55 -5.69 -3.37
N HIS A 95 21.83 -5.57 -3.72
CA HIS A 95 22.38 -6.18 -4.93
C HIS A 95 22.40 -7.71 -4.88
N CYS A 96 22.77 -8.30 -3.74
CA CYS A 96 22.75 -9.74 -3.53
C CYS A 96 21.32 -10.29 -3.64
N GLU A 97 20.36 -9.65 -3.00
CA GLU A 97 18.96 -10.05 -3.05
C GLU A 97 18.43 -9.98 -4.50
N ALA A 98 18.69 -8.88 -5.21
CA ALA A 98 18.28 -8.73 -6.60
C ALA A 98 18.90 -9.81 -7.50
N ALA A 99 20.17 -10.14 -7.32
CA ALA A 99 20.84 -11.18 -8.09
C ALA A 99 20.20 -12.56 -7.88
N ILE A 100 19.84 -12.90 -6.64
CA ILE A 100 19.15 -14.16 -6.31
C ILE A 100 17.77 -14.20 -6.97
N VAL A 101 16.99 -13.13 -6.83
CA VAL A 101 15.64 -13.07 -7.39
C VAL A 101 15.67 -13.12 -8.92
N PHE A 102 16.50 -12.32 -9.58
CA PHE A 102 16.61 -12.33 -11.05
C PHE A 102 17.06 -13.69 -11.57
N ARG A 103 18.01 -14.35 -10.89
CA ARG A 103 18.38 -15.72 -11.23
C ARG A 103 17.18 -16.65 -11.13
N GLY A 104 16.39 -16.55 -10.07
CA GLY A 104 15.18 -17.36 -9.88
C GLY A 104 14.13 -17.14 -10.98
N ILE A 105 13.91 -15.88 -11.38
CA ILE A 105 12.99 -15.52 -12.47
C ILE A 105 13.47 -16.11 -13.79
N ILE A 106 14.74 -15.92 -14.16
CA ILE A 106 15.31 -16.40 -15.43
C ILE A 106 15.32 -17.93 -15.51
N GLN A 107 15.45 -18.62 -14.37
CA GLN A 107 15.39 -20.09 -14.30
C GLN A 107 13.95 -20.64 -14.29
N ASN A 108 12.94 -19.78 -14.22
CA ASN A 108 11.54 -20.19 -14.24
C ASN A 108 11.00 -20.18 -15.68
N ASP A 109 11.24 -21.27 -16.42
CA ASP A 109 10.82 -21.43 -17.81
C ASP A 109 9.32 -21.16 -18.03
N LYS A 110 8.46 -21.52 -17.05
CA LYS A 110 7.01 -21.30 -17.15
C LYS A 110 6.66 -19.81 -17.09
N LEU A 111 7.35 -19.05 -16.25
CA LEU A 111 7.15 -17.61 -16.14
C LEU A 111 7.71 -16.93 -17.39
N CYS A 112 8.94 -17.28 -17.80
CA CYS A 112 9.56 -16.72 -19.00
C CYS A 112 8.77 -17.00 -20.27
N ALA A 113 8.14 -18.18 -20.41
CA ALA A 113 7.33 -18.51 -21.58
C ALA A 113 6.03 -17.69 -21.71
N ARG A 114 5.65 -16.89 -20.70
CA ARG A 114 4.48 -15.99 -20.76
C ARG A 114 4.77 -14.65 -21.43
N PHE A 115 6.04 -14.35 -21.68
CA PHE A 115 6.54 -13.11 -22.25
C PHE A 115 7.39 -13.42 -23.50
#